data_AF-A0AAV1TMQ2-F1
#
_entry.id   AF-A0AAV1TMQ2-F1
#
_cell.length_a   1.000
_cell.length_b   1.000
_cell.length_c   1.000
_cell.angle_alpha   90.00
_cell.angle_beta   90.00
_cell.angle_gamma   90.00
#
_symmetry.space_group_name_H-M   'P 1'
#
loop_
_entity.id
_entity.type
_entity.pdbx_description
1 polymer ?
#
loop_
_entity_poly.entity_id
_entity_poly.type
_entity_poly.pdbx_seq_one_letter_code
_entity_poly.pdbx_strand_id
1 'polypeptide(L)'
;MSGRDDDDVPSQILEHAFLGSRKHARNKELLVRLRITHILNVTPPKKMDPVAGVPNFFEKEKLFTYRRCPIFDNQAEDISAVLEGCIAFIDQAKYYGRILVHCNKGVSRSSSMVVAYLMKLRSMSFDQALAFVVERRQMANPNQHFCRQLQEYGRCLQRSIPKEKRAVHGPVGPQLPPSAGSGEDAVAIGPKLPPHLSRSPKRDKVDDETDAQARSDKVIEPRLKRRRVGSNDLGVNAEDNETSAKKIRVEETQP
;
A
#
# COMPACT_ATOMS: atom_id res chain seq x y z
N MET A 1 13.41 19.35 -11.45
CA MET A 1 13.17 18.44 -10.31
C MET A 1 12.03 17.51 -10.69
N SER A 2 12.35 16.30 -11.15
CA SER A 2 11.37 15.29 -11.57
C SER A 2 10.67 14.73 -10.33
N GLY A 3 9.41 15.13 -10.12
CA GLY A 3 8.54 14.50 -9.14
C GLY A 3 8.35 13.05 -9.55
N ARG A 4 8.90 12.12 -8.77
CA ARG A 4 8.87 10.70 -9.11
C ARG A 4 7.44 10.17 -9.02
N ASP A 5 7.04 9.48 -10.07
CA ASP A 5 5.90 8.55 -10.13
C ASP A 5 6.12 7.33 -9.19
N ASP A 6 6.45 7.57 -7.91
CA ASP A 6 6.78 6.50 -6.94
C ASP A 6 5.52 5.91 -6.23
N ASP A 7 4.29 6.32 -6.57
CA ASP A 7 3.03 5.77 -6.04
C ASP A 7 2.36 4.79 -7.03
N ASP A 8 3.16 4.03 -7.77
CA ASP A 8 2.68 2.97 -8.67
C ASP A 8 2.32 1.67 -7.94
N VAL A 9 2.86 1.48 -6.73
CA VAL A 9 2.59 0.32 -5.87
C VAL A 9 2.13 0.77 -4.48
N PRO A 10 1.22 0.02 -3.82
CA PRO A 10 0.86 0.29 -2.45
C PRO A 10 2.07 0.11 -1.51
N SER A 11 2.15 0.93 -0.48
CA SER A 11 3.22 0.87 0.50
C SER A 11 3.04 -0.35 1.40
N GLN A 12 4.05 -1.22 1.48
CA GLN A 12 4.06 -2.31 2.45
C GLN A 12 4.34 -1.76 3.84
N ILE A 13 3.37 -1.87 4.75
CA ILE A 13 3.48 -1.37 6.13
C ILE A 13 4.02 -2.48 7.04
N LEU A 14 3.44 -3.68 6.89
CA LEU A 14 3.85 -4.91 7.57
C LEU A 14 3.97 -6.02 6.52
N GLU A 15 4.53 -7.16 6.92
CA GLU A 15 4.66 -8.32 6.03
C GLU A 15 3.33 -8.68 5.34
N HIS A 16 2.23 -8.68 6.09
CA HIS A 16 0.89 -9.01 5.60
C HIS A 16 0.02 -7.80 5.25
N ALA A 17 0.44 -6.55 5.53
CA ALA A 17 -0.44 -5.38 5.41
C ALA A 17 0.12 -4.28 4.51
N PHE A 18 -0.67 -3.90 3.50
CA PHE A 18 -0.37 -2.86 2.52
C PHE A 18 -1.33 -1.68 2.67
N LEU A 19 -0.81 -0.47 2.50
CA LEU A 19 -1.58 0.78 2.49
C LEU A 19 -1.57 1.38 1.09
N GLY A 20 -2.76 1.66 0.54
CA GLY A 20 -2.87 2.14 -0.82
C GLY A 20 -4.05 3.05 -1.14
N SER A 21 -4.18 3.36 -2.42
CA SER A 21 -5.19 4.23 -3.00
C SER A 21 -6.18 3.45 -3.86
N ARG A 22 -7.16 4.16 -4.42
CA ARG A 22 -8.09 3.64 -5.44
C ARG A 22 -7.34 3.04 -6.64
N LYS A 23 -6.21 3.63 -7.04
CA LYS A 23 -5.42 3.16 -8.19
C LYS A 23 -4.93 1.73 -7.94
N HIS A 24 -4.39 1.47 -6.75
CA HIS A 24 -3.91 0.15 -6.36
C HIS A 24 -5.05 -0.87 -6.27
N ALA A 25 -6.19 -0.48 -5.68
CA ALA A 25 -7.35 -1.36 -5.54
C ALA A 25 -8.00 -1.74 -6.87
N ARG A 26 -7.81 -0.95 -7.93
CA ARG A 26 -8.32 -1.22 -9.30
C ARG A 26 -7.39 -2.13 -10.11
N ASN A 27 -6.15 -2.33 -9.68
CA ASN A 27 -5.17 -3.10 -10.46
C ASN A 27 -5.14 -4.57 -10.02
N LYS A 28 -5.91 -5.43 -10.70
CA LYS A 28 -6.00 -6.87 -10.38
C LYS A 28 -4.64 -7.58 -10.46
N GLU A 29 -3.89 -7.33 -11.52
CA GLU A 29 -2.56 -7.90 -11.76
C GLU A 29 -1.63 -7.63 -10.56
N LEU A 30 -1.62 -6.37 -10.11
CA LEU A 30 -0.84 -5.93 -8.96
C LEU A 30 -1.29 -6.63 -7.67
N LEU A 31 -2.59 -6.73 -7.41
CA LEU A 31 -3.13 -7.41 -6.23
C LEU A 31 -2.73 -8.89 -6.19
N VAL A 32 -2.85 -9.59 -7.32
CA VAL A 32 -2.45 -11.00 -7.45
C VAL A 32 -0.93 -11.16 -7.28
N ARG A 33 -0.13 -10.31 -7.93
CA ARG A 33 1.34 -10.31 -7.82
C ARG A 33 1.80 -10.09 -6.38
N LEU A 34 1.14 -9.19 -5.65
CA LEU A 34 1.41 -8.92 -4.23
C LEU A 34 0.84 -9.99 -3.28
N ARG A 35 0.12 -10.98 -3.81
CA ARG A 35 -0.57 -12.04 -3.06
C ARG A 35 -1.58 -11.47 -2.06
N ILE A 36 -2.28 -10.40 -2.45
CA ILE A 36 -3.38 -9.85 -1.67
C ILE A 36 -4.56 -10.82 -1.75
N THR A 37 -5.08 -11.21 -0.59
CA THR A 37 -6.27 -12.06 -0.45
C THR A 37 -7.42 -11.31 0.21
N HIS A 38 -7.11 -10.26 0.97
CA HIS A 38 -8.09 -9.45 1.70
C HIS A 38 -8.02 -7.99 1.26
N ILE A 39 -9.18 -7.32 1.16
CA ILE A 39 -9.23 -5.89 0.81
C ILE A 39 -10.17 -5.17 1.76
N LEU A 40 -9.61 -4.23 2.53
CA LEU A 40 -10.37 -3.30 3.37
C LEU A 40 -10.55 -1.97 2.62
N ASN A 41 -11.77 -1.71 2.19
CA ASN A 41 -12.15 -0.47 1.52
C ASN A 41 -12.75 0.51 2.54
N VAL A 42 -11.99 1.55 2.89
CA VAL A 42 -12.34 2.54 3.91
C VAL A 42 -13.05 3.76 3.28
N THR A 43 -13.93 3.52 2.30
CA THR A 43 -14.71 4.58 1.64
C THR A 43 -16.19 4.27 1.63
N PRO A 44 -17.06 5.29 1.59
CA PRO A 44 -18.47 5.08 1.31
C PRO A 44 -18.64 4.48 -0.08
N PRO A 45 -19.75 3.77 -0.34
CA PRO A 45 -20.10 3.37 -1.69
C PRO A 45 -20.17 4.60 -2.62
N LYS A 46 -19.80 4.44 -3.89
CA LYS A 46 -19.81 5.55 -4.88
C LYS A 46 -21.19 6.19 -5.05
N LYS A 47 -22.28 5.45 -4.80
CA LYS A 47 -23.66 5.98 -4.79
C LYS A 47 -23.94 6.98 -3.67
N MET A 48 -23.20 6.89 -2.57
CA MET A 48 -23.37 7.69 -1.35
C MET A 48 -22.36 8.85 -1.31
N ASP A 49 -21.17 8.64 -1.87
CA ASP A 49 -20.18 9.69 -2.11
C ASP A 49 -19.63 9.56 -3.54
N PRO A 50 -20.20 10.28 -4.52
CA PRO A 50 -19.76 10.21 -5.91
C PRO A 50 -18.31 10.68 -6.12
N VAL A 51 -17.80 11.51 -5.22
CA VAL A 51 -16.50 12.17 -5.34
C VAL A 51 -15.40 11.31 -4.74
N ALA A 52 -15.61 10.83 -3.50
CA ALA A 52 -14.58 10.12 -2.74
C ALA A 52 -14.91 8.65 -2.43
N GLY A 53 -16.08 8.16 -2.83
CA GLY A 53 -16.46 6.76 -2.74
C GLY A 53 -15.79 5.88 -3.80
N VAL A 54 -15.33 4.70 -3.39
CA VAL A 54 -14.61 3.75 -4.25
C VAL A 54 -15.37 2.42 -4.30
N PRO A 55 -15.67 1.86 -5.49
CA PRO A 55 -16.31 0.55 -5.59
C PRO A 55 -15.35 -0.59 -5.18
N ASN A 56 -15.90 -1.74 -4.82
CA ASN A 56 -15.12 -2.97 -4.71
C ASN A 56 -14.99 -3.56 -6.12
N PHE A 57 -13.83 -3.38 -6.74
CA PHE A 57 -13.67 -3.66 -8.18
C PHE A 57 -13.87 -5.13 -8.56
N PHE A 58 -13.51 -6.07 -7.66
CA PHE A 58 -13.46 -7.50 -7.96
C PHE A 58 -14.34 -8.34 -7.01
N GLU A 59 -15.36 -7.73 -6.40
CA GLU A 59 -16.22 -8.39 -5.40
C GLU A 59 -16.96 -9.61 -5.97
N LYS A 60 -17.29 -9.58 -7.27
CA LYS A 60 -17.99 -10.68 -7.96
C LYS A 60 -17.11 -11.88 -8.28
N GLU A 61 -15.79 -11.68 -8.35
CA GLU A 61 -14.86 -12.71 -8.81
C GLU A 61 -14.46 -13.70 -7.71
N LYS A 62 -14.85 -13.44 -6.46
CA LYS A 62 -14.55 -14.26 -5.27
C LYS A 62 -13.05 -14.53 -5.02
N LEU A 63 -12.17 -13.82 -5.73
CA LEU A 63 -10.72 -13.94 -5.58
C LEU A 63 -10.19 -13.22 -4.32
N PHE A 64 -10.93 -12.21 -3.86
CA PHE A 64 -10.58 -11.40 -2.69
C PHE A 64 -11.73 -11.38 -1.69
N THR A 65 -11.40 -11.50 -0.42
CA THR A 65 -12.33 -11.24 0.68
C THR A 65 -12.40 -9.74 0.92
N TYR A 66 -13.55 -9.13 0.64
CA TYR A 66 -13.78 -7.70 0.84
C TYR A 66 -14.41 -7.42 2.20
N ARG A 67 -13.97 -6.31 2.81
CA ARG A 67 -14.74 -5.61 3.85
C ARG A 67 -14.81 -4.13 3.48
N ARG A 68 -16.01 -3.56 3.57
CA ARG A 68 -16.21 -2.11 3.44
C ARG A 68 -16.39 -1.49 4.82
N CYS A 69 -15.69 -0.38 5.05
CA CYS A 69 -15.89 0.50 6.18
C CYS A 69 -16.26 1.90 5.63
N PRO A 70 -17.54 2.26 5.58
CA PRO A 70 -17.98 3.50 4.93
C PRO A 70 -17.67 4.71 5.82
N ILE A 71 -16.50 5.31 5.66
CA ILE A 71 -16.03 6.48 6.42
C ILE A 71 -15.94 7.69 5.48
N PHE A 72 -16.59 8.81 5.81
CA PHE A 72 -16.39 10.07 5.09
C PHE A 72 -15.15 10.80 5.60
N ASP A 73 -14.37 11.41 4.68
CA ASP A 73 -13.12 12.09 5.05
C ASP A 73 -13.37 13.55 5.46
N ASN A 74 -14.16 13.74 6.51
CA ASN A 74 -14.59 15.06 6.97
C ASN A 74 -14.53 15.19 8.50
N GLN A 75 -14.91 16.36 8.98
CA GLN A 75 -14.81 16.74 10.39
C GLN A 75 -15.92 16.17 11.29
N ALA A 76 -17.04 15.73 10.70
CA ALA A 76 -18.20 15.20 11.40
C ALA A 76 -18.15 13.67 11.58
N GLU A 77 -17.19 13.01 10.96
CA GLU A 77 -17.10 11.56 10.94
C GLU A 77 -16.48 11.00 12.23
N ASP A 78 -17.17 10.04 12.85
CA ASP A 78 -16.68 9.27 14.00
C ASP A 78 -16.18 7.90 13.55
N ILE A 79 -14.87 7.66 13.73
CA ILE A 79 -14.22 6.40 13.39
C ILE A 79 -14.15 5.44 14.57
N SER A 80 -14.44 5.88 15.80
CA SER A 80 -14.25 5.08 17.02
C SER A 80 -15.04 3.77 16.99
N ALA A 81 -16.31 3.83 16.54
CA ALA A 81 -17.20 2.69 16.45
C ALA A 81 -16.74 1.60 15.47
N VAL A 82 -15.93 1.96 14.46
CA VAL A 82 -15.49 1.03 13.41
C VAL A 82 -14.07 0.51 13.59
N LEU A 83 -13.26 1.14 14.46
CA LEU A 83 -11.86 0.77 14.66
C LEU A 83 -11.68 -0.71 14.96
N GLU A 84 -12.40 -1.22 15.95
CA GLU A 84 -12.26 -2.60 16.42
C GLU A 84 -12.55 -3.62 15.32
N GLY A 85 -13.63 -3.38 14.57
CA GLY A 85 -14.00 -4.21 13.43
C GLY A 85 -12.93 -4.19 12.34
N CYS A 86 -12.44 -3.01 11.95
CA CYS A 86 -11.38 -2.87 10.94
C CYS A 86 -10.09 -3.55 11.38
N ILE A 87 -9.68 -3.36 12.63
CA ILE A 87 -8.47 -3.95 13.20
C ILE A 87 -8.57 -5.48 13.18
N ALA A 88 -9.69 -6.05 13.63
CA ALA A 88 -9.88 -7.50 13.62
C ALA A 88 -9.78 -8.07 12.19
N PHE A 89 -10.32 -7.37 11.19
CA PHE A 89 -10.23 -7.81 9.79
C PHE A 89 -8.80 -7.73 9.22
N ILE A 90 -8.05 -6.67 9.57
CA ILE A 90 -6.64 -6.54 9.20
C ILE A 90 -5.82 -7.66 9.86
N ASP A 91 -6.10 -7.97 11.13
CA ASP A 91 -5.38 -9.00 11.87
C ASP A 91 -5.65 -10.41 11.33
N GLN A 92 -6.91 -10.71 11.02
CA GLN A 92 -7.31 -11.99 10.44
C GLN A 92 -6.54 -12.31 9.16
N ALA A 93 -6.33 -11.31 8.30
CA ALA A 93 -5.64 -11.51 7.02
C ALA A 93 -4.22 -12.08 7.17
N LYS A 94 -3.57 -11.88 8.31
CA LYS A 94 -2.23 -12.43 8.63
C LYS A 94 -2.16 -13.96 8.47
N TYR A 95 -3.26 -14.66 8.74
CA TYR A 95 -3.31 -16.13 8.70
C TYR A 95 -3.71 -16.69 7.33
N TYR A 96 -4.24 -15.84 6.44
CA TYR A 96 -4.81 -16.26 5.15
C TYR A 96 -4.12 -15.60 3.94
N GLY A 97 -3.07 -14.81 4.16
CA GLY A 97 -2.31 -14.14 3.11
C GLY A 97 -1.99 -12.70 3.47
N ARG A 98 -2.39 -11.77 2.60
CA ARG A 98 -2.07 -10.35 2.75
C ARG A 98 -3.29 -9.48 2.49
N ILE A 99 -3.30 -8.31 3.12
CA ILE A 99 -4.39 -7.34 3.03
C ILE A 99 -3.94 -6.03 2.39
N LEU A 100 -4.79 -5.51 1.51
CA LEU A 100 -4.74 -4.12 1.09
C LEU A 100 -5.76 -3.30 1.88
N VAL A 101 -5.30 -2.32 2.63
CA VAL A 101 -6.13 -1.28 3.26
C VAL A 101 -6.07 -0.04 2.37
N HIS A 102 -7.20 0.37 1.81
CA HIS A 102 -7.23 1.51 0.90
C HIS A 102 -8.41 2.44 1.15
N CYS A 103 -8.23 3.70 0.75
CA CYS A 103 -9.32 4.65 0.58
C CYS A 103 -9.32 5.18 -0.85
N ASN A 104 -9.72 6.44 -1.08
CA ASN A 104 -9.61 7.05 -2.40
C ASN A 104 -8.15 7.41 -2.74
N LYS A 105 -7.50 8.21 -1.90
CA LYS A 105 -6.13 8.71 -2.13
C LYS A 105 -5.05 7.90 -1.39
N GLY A 106 -5.41 7.08 -0.42
CA GLY A 106 -4.44 6.40 0.45
C GLY A 106 -3.70 7.34 1.41
N VAL A 107 -4.33 8.46 1.78
CA VAL A 107 -3.73 9.54 2.57
C VAL A 107 -4.29 9.60 4.00
N SER A 108 -5.61 9.70 4.15
CA SER A 108 -6.27 9.94 5.45
C SER A 108 -7.02 8.70 5.98
N ARG A 109 -8.25 8.42 5.53
CA ARG A 109 -9.09 7.31 6.05
C ARG A 109 -8.38 5.95 6.22
N SER A 110 -7.69 5.48 5.18
CA SER A 110 -7.01 4.18 5.23
C SER A 110 -5.76 4.20 6.09
N SER A 111 -5.03 5.32 6.14
CA SER A 111 -3.86 5.43 7.02
C SER A 111 -4.31 5.46 8.49
N SER A 112 -5.44 6.10 8.80
CA SER A 112 -6.04 6.07 10.14
C SER A 112 -6.29 4.65 10.64
N MET A 113 -6.86 3.77 9.80
CA MET A 113 -7.11 2.37 10.17
C MET A 113 -5.80 1.60 10.41
N VAL A 114 -4.79 1.83 9.58
CA VAL A 114 -3.47 1.20 9.74
C VAL A 114 -2.74 1.70 10.99
N VAL A 115 -2.83 2.99 11.30
CA VAL A 115 -2.29 3.58 12.54
C VAL A 115 -2.97 2.94 13.75
N ALA A 116 -4.31 2.87 13.78
CA ALA A 116 -5.04 2.23 14.86
C ALA A 116 -4.64 0.75 15.04
N TYR A 117 -4.43 0.04 13.92
CA TYR A 117 -3.96 -1.34 13.94
C TYR A 117 -2.57 -1.47 14.56
N LEU A 118 -1.61 -0.63 14.19
CA LEU A 118 -0.27 -0.64 14.76
C LEU A 118 -0.28 -0.30 16.26
N MET A 119 -1.09 0.67 16.68
CA MET A 119 -1.26 1.01 18.10
C MET A 119 -1.73 -0.19 18.91
N LYS A 120 -2.70 -0.95 18.40
CA LYS A 120 -3.23 -2.14 19.08
C LYS A 120 -2.28 -3.34 19.01
N LEU A 121 -1.75 -3.65 17.82
CA LEU A 121 -0.91 -4.82 17.59
C LEU A 121 0.46 -4.72 18.29
N ARG A 122 1.09 -3.54 18.23
CA ARG A 122 2.48 -3.33 18.69
C ARG A 122 2.58 -2.46 19.94
N SER A 123 1.45 -2.12 20.56
CA SER A 123 1.40 -1.23 21.72
C SER A 123 2.11 0.12 21.50
N MET A 124 2.11 0.61 20.25
CA MET A 124 2.70 1.90 19.88
C MET A 124 1.82 3.05 20.36
N SER A 125 2.44 4.17 20.75
CA SER A 125 1.72 5.44 20.86
C SER A 125 1.20 5.88 19.49
N PHE A 126 0.24 6.82 19.47
CA PHE A 126 -0.25 7.40 18.23
C PHE A 126 0.90 7.97 17.39
N ASP A 127 1.80 8.75 17.99
CA ASP A 127 2.91 9.39 17.28
C ASP A 127 3.90 8.37 16.72
N GLN A 128 4.21 7.31 17.49
CA GLN A 128 5.06 6.21 17.03
C GLN A 128 4.44 5.46 15.84
N ALA A 129 3.14 5.14 15.93
CA ALA A 129 2.43 4.44 14.88
C ALA A 129 2.30 5.29 13.61
N LEU A 130 2.01 6.59 13.75
CA LEU A 130 1.95 7.51 12.62
C LEU A 130 3.32 7.68 11.95
N ALA A 131 4.37 7.90 12.73
CA ALA A 131 5.74 8.00 12.21
C ALA A 131 6.15 6.74 11.44
N PHE A 132 5.83 5.55 11.98
CA PHE A 132 6.09 4.27 11.32
C PHE A 132 5.38 4.15 9.96
N VAL A 133 4.15 4.66 9.84
CA VAL A 133 3.40 4.67 8.58
C VAL A 133 3.97 5.70 7.61
N VAL A 134 4.29 6.91 8.07
CA VAL A 134 4.86 7.99 7.24
C VAL A 134 6.20 7.60 6.64
N GLU A 135 7.06 6.92 7.40
CA GLU A 135 8.34 6.39 6.91
C GLU A 135 8.17 5.48 5.67
N ARG A 136 7.07 4.71 5.62
CA ARG A 136 6.76 3.78 4.51
C ARG A 136 5.83 4.37 3.46
N ARG A 137 5.05 5.39 3.82
CA ARG A 137 4.13 6.11 2.94
C ARG A 137 4.14 7.59 3.31
N GLN A 138 5.05 8.34 2.68
CA GLN A 138 5.31 9.76 3.01
C GLN A 138 4.07 10.65 2.91
N MET A 139 3.12 10.32 2.03
CA MET A 139 1.85 11.06 1.89
C MET A 139 0.79 10.69 2.94
N ALA A 140 1.06 9.76 3.85
CA ALA A 140 0.11 9.43 4.91
C ALA A 140 -0.09 10.65 5.81
N ASN A 141 -1.32 11.13 5.85
CA ASN A 141 -1.71 12.30 6.62
C ASN A 141 -3.19 12.17 6.99
N PRO A 142 -3.52 11.43 8.07
CA PRO A 142 -4.85 11.43 8.65
C PRO A 142 -5.36 12.86 8.86
N ASN A 143 -6.64 13.10 8.61
CA ASN A 143 -7.21 14.40 8.94
C ASN A 143 -7.12 14.64 10.47
N GLN A 144 -7.12 15.92 10.87
CA GLN A 144 -6.90 16.30 12.28
C GLN A 144 -7.96 15.72 13.24
N HIS A 145 -9.20 15.53 12.76
CA HIS A 145 -10.26 14.93 13.57
C HIS A 145 -9.99 13.44 13.83
N PHE A 146 -9.54 12.70 12.81
CA PHE A 146 -9.11 11.32 12.99
C PHE A 146 -7.87 11.23 13.88
N CYS A 147 -6.90 12.14 13.78
CA CYS A 147 -5.77 12.18 14.70
C CYS A 147 -6.22 12.26 16.16
N ARG A 148 -7.16 13.16 16.47
CA ARG A 148 -7.70 13.29 17.84
C ARG A 148 -8.40 12.02 18.33
N GLN A 149 -9.23 11.41 17.48
CA GLN A 149 -9.93 10.17 17.81
C GLN A 149 -8.94 9.00 18.01
N LEU A 150 -7.89 8.91 17.21
CA LEU A 150 -6.83 7.91 17.37
C LEU A 150 -6.03 8.12 18.66
N GLN A 151 -5.72 9.37 19.03
CA GLN A 151 -5.08 9.68 20.31
C GLN A 151 -5.96 9.25 21.50
N GLU A 152 -7.27 9.49 21.45
CA GLU A 152 -8.20 9.03 22.48
C GLU A 152 -8.25 7.49 22.54
N TYR A 153 -8.34 6.84 21.38
CA TYR A 153 -8.29 5.40 21.29
C TYR A 153 -7.00 4.83 21.93
N GLY A 154 -5.85 5.45 21.68
CA GLY A 154 -4.58 5.10 22.32
C GLY A 154 -4.62 5.19 23.85
N ARG A 155 -5.28 6.23 24.40
CA ARG A 155 -5.49 6.36 25.86
C ARG A 155 -6.36 5.22 26.41
N CYS A 156 -7.42 4.83 25.71
CA CYS A 156 -8.27 3.70 26.09
C CYS A 156 -7.51 2.36 26.07
N LEU A 157 -6.65 2.13 25.08
CA LEU A 157 -5.80 0.95 25.02
C LEU A 157 -4.85 0.87 26.22
N GLN A 158 -4.23 1.97 26.65
CA GLN A 158 -3.33 1.97 27.81
C GLN A 158 -4.04 1.67 29.13
N ARG A 159 -5.31 2.07 29.26
CA ARG A 159 -6.14 1.81 30.45
C ARG A 159 -6.56 0.35 30.57
N SER A 160 -6.65 -0.37 29.46
CA SER A 160 -7.12 -1.77 29.41
C SER A 160 -6.00 -2.81 29.56
N ILE A 161 -4.72 -2.41 29.59
CA ILE A 161 -3.59 -3.31 29.83
C ILE A 161 -3.35 -3.45 31.36
N PRO A 162 -3.43 -4.66 31.94
CA PRO A 162 -3.10 -4.87 33.35
C PRO A 162 -1.67 -4.41 33.67
N LYS A 163 -1.48 -3.78 34.84
CA LYS A 163 -0.23 -3.12 35.27
C LYS A 163 1.00 -4.03 35.25
N GLU A 164 0.84 -5.35 35.20
CA GLU A 164 1.91 -6.36 35.22
C GLU A 164 2.79 -6.36 33.96
N LYS A 165 2.30 -5.83 32.83
CA LYS A 165 3.10 -5.65 31.60
C LYS A 165 3.78 -4.28 31.48
N ARG A 166 3.63 -3.38 32.47
CA ARG A 166 4.19 -2.00 32.43
C ARG A 166 5.62 -1.90 32.94
N ALA A 167 6.20 -2.98 33.47
CA ALA A 167 7.55 -3.01 34.01
C ALA A 167 8.57 -3.64 33.03
N VAL A 168 8.87 -2.94 31.94
CA VAL A 168 10.23 -2.96 31.35
C VAL A 168 10.53 -1.54 30.88
N HIS A 169 10.94 -0.69 31.83
CA HIS A 169 11.94 0.31 31.46
C HIS A 169 13.16 -0.52 31.04
N GLY A 170 13.48 -0.49 29.75
CA GLY A 170 14.76 -1.02 29.26
C GLY A 170 15.89 -0.39 30.07
N PRO A 171 17.01 -1.11 30.28
CA PRO A 171 18.11 -0.59 31.08
C PRO A 171 18.52 0.77 30.54
N VAL A 172 18.52 1.76 31.43
CA VAL A 172 19.10 3.08 31.19
C VAL A 172 20.51 2.84 30.67
N GLY A 173 20.73 3.13 29.39
CA GLY A 173 22.05 3.06 28.78
C GLY A 173 23.02 3.92 29.60
N PRO A 174 24.31 3.52 29.74
CA PRO A 174 25.27 4.27 30.54
C PRO A 174 25.32 5.74 30.08
N GLN A 175 25.16 6.66 31.04
CA GLN A 175 25.35 8.09 30.79
C GLN A 175 26.81 8.32 30.37
N LEU A 176 26.99 9.07 29.28
CA LEU A 176 28.31 9.53 28.83
C LEU A 176 28.89 10.51 29.86
N PRO A 177 30.13 10.30 30.34
CA PRO A 177 30.86 11.33 31.06
C PRO A 177 31.35 12.43 30.09
N PRO A 178 31.57 13.67 30.59
CA PRO A 178 32.03 14.79 29.77
C PRO A 178 33.50 14.60 29.35
N SER A 179 33.79 14.77 28.06
CA SER A 179 35.15 14.70 27.51
C SER A 179 35.86 16.05 27.58
N ALA A 180 36.82 16.17 28.49
CA ALA A 180 37.95 17.09 28.40
C ALA A 180 39.17 16.32 27.85
N GLY A 181 40.01 16.98 27.04
CA GLY A 181 40.93 16.34 26.11
C GLY A 181 42.33 15.95 26.62
N SER A 182 43.09 15.46 25.63
CA SER A 182 44.55 15.28 25.50
C SER A 182 45.27 14.19 26.30
N GLY A 183 46.09 13.40 25.59
CA GLY A 183 47.30 12.78 26.14
C GLY A 183 47.41 11.25 26.04
N GLU A 184 48.07 10.82 24.96
CA GLU A 184 48.89 9.61 24.72
C GLU A 184 49.19 8.64 25.88
N ASP A 185 48.92 7.34 25.70
CA ASP A 185 49.92 6.27 25.51
C ASP A 185 49.31 4.86 25.58
N ALA A 186 49.88 3.95 24.78
CA ALA A 186 49.34 2.64 24.45
C ALA A 186 49.71 1.52 25.44
N VAL A 187 48.75 0.64 25.79
CA VAL A 187 48.97 -0.81 25.97
C VAL A 187 47.68 -1.58 25.64
N ALA A 188 47.71 -2.39 24.58
CA ALA A 188 46.61 -3.28 24.20
C ALA A 188 46.82 -4.70 24.77
N ILE A 189 45.85 -5.20 25.54
CA ILE A 189 45.77 -6.62 25.96
C ILE A 189 44.40 -7.14 25.51
N GLY A 190 44.35 -7.93 24.43
CA GLY A 190 43.13 -8.57 23.91
C GLY A 190 43.39 -9.37 22.63
N PRO A 191 42.68 -10.50 22.40
CA PRO A 191 43.26 -11.70 21.79
C PRO A 191 43.46 -11.65 20.26
N LYS A 192 44.54 -12.31 19.83
CA LYS A 192 45.05 -12.39 18.44
C LYS A 192 44.20 -13.37 17.61
N LEU A 193 43.75 -12.95 16.43
CA LEU A 193 43.05 -13.80 15.45
C LEU A 193 43.98 -14.89 14.85
N PRO A 194 43.46 -16.07 14.49
CA PRO A 194 44.22 -17.16 13.87
C PRO A 194 44.67 -16.86 12.42
N PRO A 195 45.80 -17.43 11.95
CA PRO A 195 46.54 -16.96 10.78
C PRO A 195 45.97 -17.36 9.39
N HIS A 196 44.69 -17.74 9.28
CA HIS A 196 44.08 -18.15 8.01
C HIS A 196 43.07 -17.15 7.42
N LEU A 197 42.81 -16.03 8.09
CA LEU A 197 41.84 -15.00 7.67
C LEU A 197 42.48 -13.68 7.20
N SER A 198 43.80 -13.59 7.13
CA SER A 198 44.51 -12.41 6.62
C SER A 198 45.02 -12.64 5.19
N ARG A 199 44.13 -12.65 4.20
CA ARG A 199 44.53 -12.48 2.80
C ARG A 199 43.42 -11.83 1.98
N SER A 200 43.58 -10.54 1.74
CA SER A 200 42.86 -9.81 0.69
C SER A 200 43.49 -10.14 -0.67
N PRO A 201 42.72 -10.42 -1.74
CA PRO A 201 43.29 -10.55 -3.07
C PRO A 201 43.69 -9.18 -3.64
N LYS A 202 44.97 -9.05 -4.01
CA LYS A 202 45.48 -7.93 -4.82
C LYS A 202 45.02 -8.10 -6.27
N ARG A 203 44.73 -6.97 -6.90
CA ARG A 203 44.48 -6.83 -8.34
C ARG A 203 45.82 -6.88 -9.06
N ASP A 204 45.94 -7.70 -10.08
CA ASP A 204 47.03 -7.62 -11.04
C ASP A 204 46.50 -7.05 -12.36
N LYS A 205 47.16 -5.99 -12.82
CA LYS A 205 47.12 -5.47 -14.19
C LYS A 205 48.16 -6.24 -15.00
N VAL A 206 47.80 -6.64 -16.22
CA VAL A 206 48.77 -6.93 -17.29
C VAL A 206 48.23 -6.27 -18.56
N ASP A 207 48.98 -5.29 -19.05
CA ASP A 207 48.94 -4.79 -20.42
C ASP A 207 49.87 -5.69 -21.25
N ASP A 208 49.47 -6.11 -22.46
CA ASP A 208 50.30 -5.96 -23.68
C ASP A 208 49.51 -6.28 -24.97
N GLU A 209 49.97 -5.66 -26.05
CA GLU A 209 49.32 -5.35 -27.32
C GLU A 209 49.40 -6.41 -28.44
N THR A 210 48.50 -6.22 -29.43
CA THR A 210 48.64 -6.44 -30.89
C THR A 210 48.86 -7.85 -31.48
N ASP A 211 47.97 -8.29 -32.38
CA ASP A 211 48.20 -8.18 -33.84
C ASP A 211 46.89 -8.41 -34.64
N ALA A 212 46.94 -7.99 -35.90
CA ALA A 212 45.85 -7.52 -36.75
C ALA A 212 45.19 -8.56 -37.68
N GLN A 213 44.10 -8.07 -38.31
CA GLN A 213 43.76 -8.24 -39.73
C GLN A 213 42.91 -9.45 -40.22
N ALA A 214 41.58 -9.21 -40.20
CA ALA A 214 40.71 -9.03 -41.38
C ALA A 214 39.99 -10.20 -42.11
N ARG A 215 38.81 -9.78 -42.63
CA ARG A 215 37.95 -10.34 -43.72
C ARG A 215 37.10 -11.55 -43.31
N SER A 216 35.78 -11.64 -43.57
CA SER A 216 35.01 -11.14 -44.71
C SER A 216 33.48 -11.21 -44.46
N ASP A 217 32.78 -10.22 -45.01
CA ASP A 217 31.41 -10.14 -45.55
C ASP A 217 30.45 -11.35 -45.44
N LYS A 218 29.21 -11.08 -45.02
CA LYS A 218 28.01 -11.34 -45.86
C LYS A 218 26.76 -10.58 -45.39
N VAL A 219 26.44 -9.58 -46.19
CA VAL A 219 25.15 -8.90 -46.39
C VAL A 219 24.13 -9.91 -46.93
N ILE A 220 22.93 -10.03 -46.33
CA ILE A 220 21.68 -10.35 -47.05
C ILE A 220 20.47 -9.68 -46.36
N GLU A 221 19.99 -8.61 -46.98
CA GLU A 221 18.56 -8.27 -47.13
C GLU A 221 18.43 -7.64 -48.53
N PRO A 222 17.24 -7.41 -49.12
CA PRO A 222 15.88 -7.88 -48.80
C PRO A 222 15.15 -8.39 -50.07
N ARG A 223 13.93 -8.93 -49.95
CA ARG A 223 13.01 -8.98 -51.12
C ARG A 223 11.54 -8.79 -50.75
N LEU A 224 11.05 -7.65 -51.22
CA LEU A 224 9.69 -7.14 -51.24
C LEU A 224 8.86 -7.76 -52.39
N LYS A 225 7.51 -7.65 -52.25
CA LYS A 225 6.40 -7.61 -53.24
C LYS A 225 5.35 -8.70 -52.94
N ARG A 226 4.03 -8.48 -52.96
CA ARG A 226 3.19 -7.39 -53.52
C ARG A 226 1.73 -7.50 -53.02
N ARG A 227 1.08 -6.33 -53.04
CA ARG A 227 -0.34 -5.91 -52.89
C ARG A 227 -1.48 -6.84 -53.40
N ARG A 228 -2.67 -6.67 -52.81
CA ARG A 228 -4.03 -6.35 -53.38
C ARG A 228 -4.93 -5.94 -52.19
N VAL A 229 -5.45 -4.71 -52.04
CA VAL A 229 -6.63 -4.05 -52.67
C VAL A 229 -7.89 -4.91 -52.74
N GLY A 230 -8.96 -4.46 -52.07
CA GLY A 230 -10.33 -4.94 -52.20
C GLY A 230 -11.27 -4.24 -51.21
N SER A 231 -11.93 -3.19 -51.67
CA SER A 231 -13.08 -2.51 -51.05
C SER A 231 -14.37 -3.34 -51.16
N ASN A 232 -15.47 -2.81 -50.59
CA ASN A 232 -16.90 -3.19 -50.70
C ASN A 232 -17.43 -3.99 -49.49
N ASP A 233 -18.65 -3.81 -48.99
CA ASP A 233 -19.79 -2.96 -49.40
C ASP A 233 -20.80 -2.83 -48.24
N LEU A 234 -21.71 -1.89 -48.45
CA LEU A 234 -22.91 -1.54 -47.70
C LEU A 234 -23.94 -2.69 -47.58
N GLY A 235 -24.84 -2.60 -46.60
CA GLY A 235 -26.04 -3.46 -46.50
C GLY A 235 -26.76 -3.41 -45.13
N VAL A 236 -27.46 -2.32 -44.78
CA VAL A 236 -28.93 -2.21 -44.68
C VAL A 236 -29.70 -3.46 -44.20
N ASN A 237 -30.44 -3.30 -43.09
CA ASN A 237 -31.83 -3.74 -42.80
C ASN A 237 -32.14 -3.24 -41.37
N ALA A 238 -32.96 -2.22 -41.10
CA ALA A 238 -34.36 -1.98 -41.42
C ALA A 238 -35.33 -2.88 -40.63
N GLU A 239 -36.32 -2.20 -40.03
CA GLU A 239 -37.63 -2.70 -39.55
C GLU A 239 -37.61 -3.51 -38.24
N ASP A 240 -38.61 -3.50 -37.37
CA ASP A 240 -39.74 -2.65 -37.04
C ASP A 240 -40.36 -3.36 -35.82
N ASN A 241 -40.71 -2.65 -34.74
CA ASN A 241 -41.97 -2.98 -34.06
C ASN A 241 -42.43 -1.85 -33.13
N GLU A 242 -43.26 -1.01 -33.71
CA GLU A 242 -44.29 -0.23 -33.05
C GLU A 242 -45.44 -1.17 -32.67
N THR A 243 -45.85 -1.25 -31.40
CA THR A 243 -47.30 -1.22 -31.06
C THR A 243 -47.64 -1.05 -29.58
N SER A 244 -48.53 -0.08 -29.36
CA SER A 244 -49.71 -0.13 -28.49
C SER A 244 -49.59 -0.01 -26.97
N ALA A 245 -49.73 1.25 -26.55
CA ALA A 245 -50.77 1.74 -25.64
C ALA A 245 -51.82 0.74 -25.13
N LYS A 246 -52.01 0.72 -23.80
CA LYS A 246 -53.34 0.54 -23.18
C LYS A 246 -53.58 1.61 -22.12
N LYS A 247 -54.52 2.48 -22.48
CA LYS A 247 -55.27 3.43 -21.67
C LYS A 247 -56.34 2.64 -20.92
N ILE A 248 -56.37 2.70 -19.59
CA ILE A 248 -57.57 2.37 -18.80
C ILE A 248 -57.80 3.52 -17.83
N ARG A 249 -58.97 4.12 -18.00
CA ARG A 249 -59.62 5.19 -17.22
C ARG A 249 -60.46 4.51 -16.10
N VAL A 250 -61.06 5.35 -15.26
CA VAL A 250 -62.23 5.11 -14.38
C VAL A 250 -61.77 4.86 -12.93
N GLU A 251 -62.17 5.61 -11.88
CA GLU A 251 -63.34 6.47 -11.65
C GLU A 251 -63.08 7.45 -10.49
N GLU A 252 -63.77 8.59 -10.53
CA GLU A 252 -64.08 9.44 -9.37
C GLU A 252 -65.01 8.70 -8.40
N THR A 253 -64.85 8.91 -7.08
CA THR A 253 -65.99 9.32 -6.24
C THR A 253 -65.52 9.87 -4.88
N GLN A 254 -66.19 10.94 -4.53
CA GLN A 254 -66.15 11.85 -3.38
C GLN A 254 -66.58 11.17 -2.05
N PRO A 255 -66.67 11.86 -0.88
CA PRO A 255 -67.04 13.26 -0.62
C PRO A 255 -65.95 14.18 -0.05
#